data_AF-A0A4Q3TNB8-F1
#
_entry.id   AF-A0A4Q3TNB8-F1
#
_cell.length_a   1.000
_cell.length_b   1.000
_cell.length_c   1.000
_cell.angle_alpha   90.00
_cell.angle_beta   90.00
_cell.angle_gamma   90.00
#
_symmetry.space_group_name_H-M   'P 1'
#
loop_
_entity.id
_entity.type
_entity.pdbx_description
1 polymer ?
#
loop_
_entity_poly.entity_id
_entity_poly.type
_entity_poly.pdbx_seq_one_letter_code
_entity_poly.pdbx_strand_id
1 'polypeptide(L)'
;MSEENPKTPLDHVADTLSQLKEMRHYSKNNVELLTTQWLMFDGELSKLKQASKIEQLMMKQSEFYDALETTITDLEEVKTELTPATDEQGA
;
A
#
# COMPACT_ATOMS: atom_id res chain seq x y z
N MET A 1 -30.92 15.93 15.17
CA MET A 1 -30.19 14.90 14.42
C MET A 1 -29.35 15.66 13.42
N SER A 2 -28.04 15.76 13.62
CA SER A 2 -27.16 16.50 12.70
C SER A 2 -27.17 15.77 11.35
N GLU A 3 -27.41 16.51 10.27
CA GLU A 3 -27.32 15.97 8.91
C GLU A 3 -25.86 15.60 8.65
N GLU A 4 -25.56 14.31 8.74
CA GLU A 4 -24.28 13.77 8.29
C GLU A 4 -24.32 13.80 6.77
N ASN A 5 -23.61 14.76 6.17
CA ASN A 5 -23.53 14.86 4.73
C ASN A 5 -22.83 13.59 4.20
N PRO A 6 -23.46 12.82 3.30
CA PRO A 6 -22.88 11.57 2.82
C PRO A 6 -21.56 11.86 2.09
N LYS A 7 -20.55 11.01 2.33
CA LYS A 7 -19.25 11.11 1.67
C LYS A 7 -19.41 11.09 0.16
N THR A 8 -18.72 11.99 -0.51
CA THR A 8 -18.65 12.01 -1.97
C THR A 8 -17.74 10.87 -2.47
N PRO A 9 -17.83 10.48 -3.76
CA PRO A 9 -16.86 9.56 -4.35
C PRO A 9 -15.41 10.03 -4.18
N LEU A 10 -15.16 11.35 -4.24
CA LEU A 10 -13.84 11.94 -4.02
C LEU A 10 -13.35 11.69 -2.58
N ASP A 11 -14.22 11.85 -1.58
CA ASP A 11 -13.88 11.59 -0.17
C ASP A 11 -13.52 10.11 0.03
N HIS A 12 -14.28 9.20 -0.59
CA HIS A 12 -13.97 7.77 -0.54
C HIS A 12 -12.62 7.43 -1.17
N VAL A 13 -12.32 7.98 -2.35
CA VAL A 13 -11.02 7.77 -3.01
C VAL A 13 -9.87 8.35 -2.18
N ALA A 14 -10.05 9.54 -1.59
CA ALA A 14 -9.04 10.16 -0.74
C ALA A 14 -8.77 9.33 0.53
N ASP A 15 -9.81 8.82 1.18
CA ASP A 15 -9.69 7.95 2.35
C ASP A 15 -8.98 6.64 2.00
N THR A 16 -9.38 5.98 0.91
CA THR A 16 -8.74 4.76 0.45
C THR A 16 -7.26 4.99 0.10
N LEU A 17 -6.92 6.08 -0.59
CA LEU A 17 -5.53 6.44 -0.86
C LEU A 17 -4.70 6.61 0.41
N SER A 18 -5.27 7.25 1.44
CA SER A 18 -4.59 7.40 2.73
C SER A 18 -4.25 6.04 3.34
N GLN A 19 -5.23 5.12 3.37
CA GLN A 19 -5.05 3.76 3.89
C GLN A 19 -4.03 2.97 3.08
N LEU A 20 -4.09 3.01 1.75
CA LEU A 20 -3.14 2.29 0.90
C LEU A 20 -1.71 2.81 1.04
N LYS A 21 -1.51 4.13 1.20
CA LYS A 21 -0.19 4.73 1.45
C LYS A 21 0.39 4.28 2.79
N GLU A 22 -0.45 4.15 3.81
CA GLU A 22 -0.05 3.59 5.10
C GLU A 22 0.32 2.10 4.96
N MET A 23 -0.51 1.31 4.27
CA MET A 23 -0.22 -0.09 3.98
C MET A 23 1.09 -0.27 3.19
N ARG A 24 1.39 0.62 2.25
CA ARG A 24 2.66 0.62 1.49
C ARG A 24 3.85 0.82 2.42
N HIS A 25 3.76 1.75 3.37
CA HIS A 25 4.81 1.97 4.36
C HIS A 25 5.07 0.69 5.17
N TYR A 26 4.02 0.06 5.70
CA TYR A 26 4.16 -1.21 6.41
C TYR A 26 4.68 -2.34 5.53
N SER A 27 4.25 -2.40 4.27
CA SER A 27 4.67 -3.41 3.31
C SER A 27 6.18 -3.36 3.09
N LYS A 28 6.75 -2.15 2.94
CA LYS A 28 8.20 -1.96 2.84
C LYS A 28 8.93 -2.47 4.08
N ASN A 29 8.46 -2.09 5.28
CA ASN A 29 9.07 -2.52 6.54
C ASN A 29 9.02 -4.05 6.71
N ASN A 30 7.96 -4.69 6.22
CA ASN A 30 7.85 -6.15 6.23
C ASN A 30 8.92 -6.82 5.35
N VAL A 31 9.26 -6.26 4.19
CA VAL A 31 10.35 -6.80 3.34
C VAL A 31 11.68 -6.78 4.09
N GLU A 32 12.00 -5.68 4.75
CA GLU A 32 13.24 -5.53 5.54
C GLU A 32 13.29 -6.53 6.71
N LEU A 33 12.17 -6.71 7.42
CA LEU A 33 12.05 -7.67 8.50
C LEU A 33 12.19 -9.11 7.99
N LEU A 34 11.47 -9.47 6.93
CA LEU A 34 11.51 -10.81 6.35
C LEU A 34 12.90 -11.15 5.82
N THR A 35 13.62 -10.18 5.23
CA THR A 35 15.02 -10.35 4.81
C THR A 35 15.92 -10.69 6.01
N THR A 36 15.75 -9.99 7.12
CA THR A 36 16.50 -10.27 8.36
C THR A 36 16.22 -11.68 8.88
N GLN A 37 14.95 -12.10 8.89
CA GLN A 37 14.58 -13.46 9.29
C GLN A 37 15.13 -14.51 8.34
N TRP A 38 15.07 -14.26 7.04
CA TRP A 38 15.60 -15.17 6.02
C TRP A 38 17.10 -15.40 6.23
N LEU A 39 17.89 -14.34 6.43
CA LEU A 39 19.33 -14.46 6.71
C LEU A 39 19.63 -15.31 7.94
N MET A 40 18.85 -15.17 9.02
CA MET A 40 18.99 -16.01 10.22
C MET A 40 18.70 -17.49 9.94
N PHE A 41 17.66 -17.76 9.15
CA PHE A 41 17.23 -19.12 8.81
C PHE A 41 18.05 -19.79 7.71
N ASP A 42 18.72 -19.02 6.87
CA ASP A 42 19.69 -19.50 5.88
C ASP A 42 21.10 -19.65 6.48
N GLY A 43 21.42 -18.89 7.52
CA GLY A 43 22.67 -18.96 8.27
C GLY A 43 22.60 -19.86 9.51
N GLU A 44 22.48 -19.22 10.68
CA GLU A 44 22.58 -19.88 12.00
C GLU A 44 21.60 -21.04 12.19
N LEU A 45 20.37 -20.88 11.69
CA LEU A 45 19.30 -21.86 11.83
C LEU A 45 19.09 -22.74 10.58
N SER A 46 20.05 -22.76 9.65
CA SER A 46 19.98 -23.53 8.40
C SER A 46 19.60 -25.01 8.58
N LYS A 47 20.02 -25.63 9.70
CA LYS A 47 19.65 -27.02 10.03
C LYS A 47 18.13 -27.25 10.16
N LEU A 48 17.35 -26.21 10.44
CA LEU A 48 15.88 -26.27 10.53
C LEU A 48 15.18 -26.31 9.16
N LYS A 49 15.90 -25.97 8.07
CA LYS A 49 15.41 -26.01 6.69
C LYS A 49 14.10 -25.24 6.47
N GLN A 50 13.94 -24.07 7.11
CA GLN A 50 12.75 -23.21 6.96
C GLN A 50 12.99 -21.96 6.11
N ALA A 51 14.22 -21.68 5.67
CA ALA A 51 14.55 -20.48 4.90
C ALA A 51 13.64 -20.28 3.66
N SER A 52 13.33 -21.36 2.93
CA SER A 52 12.46 -21.31 1.75
C SER A 52 11.02 -20.85 2.05
N LYS A 53 10.51 -21.07 3.27
CA LYS A 53 9.19 -20.56 3.66
C LYS A 53 9.23 -19.04 3.86
N ILE A 54 10.31 -18.52 4.42
CA ILE A 54 10.49 -17.08 4.63
C ILE A 54 10.75 -16.38 3.30
N GLU A 55 11.54 -16.99 2.43
CA GLU A 55 11.74 -16.54 1.05
C GLU A 55 10.40 -16.41 0.28
N GLN A 56 9.51 -17.40 0.42
CA GLN A 56 8.16 -17.32 -0.16
C GLN A 56 7.33 -16.16 0.40
N LEU A 57 7.45 -15.85 1.70
CA LEU A 57 6.82 -14.68 2.29
C LEU A 57 7.43 -13.37 1.74
N MET A 58 8.75 -13.31 1.57
CA MET A 58 9.43 -12.16 0.97
C MET A 58 8.93 -11.88 -0.45
N MET A 59 8.87 -12.90 -1.30
CA MET A 59 8.37 -12.76 -2.68
C MET A 59 6.94 -12.20 -2.70
N LYS A 60 6.05 -12.76 -1.87
CA LYS A 60 4.66 -12.27 -1.75
C LYS A 60 4.59 -10.84 -1.25
N GLN A 61 5.45 -10.47 -0.31
CA GLN A 61 5.50 -9.12 0.23
C GLN A 61 5.99 -8.12 -0.82
N SER A 62 6.98 -8.49 -1.64
CA SER A 62 7.45 -7.69 -2.78
C SER A 62 6.36 -7.52 -3.83
N GLU A 63 5.71 -8.61 -4.26
CA GLU A 63 4.58 -8.56 -5.20
C GLU A 63 3.45 -7.65 -4.69
N PHE A 64 3.12 -7.75 -3.40
CA PHE A 64 2.10 -6.91 -2.78
C PHE A 64 2.51 -5.43 -2.71
N TYR A 65 3.79 -5.14 -2.43
CA TYR A 65 4.31 -3.78 -2.46
C TYR A 65 4.16 -3.15 -3.85
N ASP A 66 4.55 -3.86 -4.90
CA ASP A 66 4.45 -3.36 -6.28
C ASP A 66 3.00 -3.15 -6.71
N ALA A 67 2.10 -4.06 -6.29
CA ALA A 67 0.67 -3.92 -6.53
C ALA A 67 0.07 -2.72 -5.79
N LEU A 68 0.52 -2.44 -4.56
CA LEU A 68 0.11 -1.24 -3.82
C LEU A 68 0.56 0.04 -4.53
N GLU A 69 1.80 0.12 -4.99
CA GLU A 69 2.29 1.29 -5.72
C GLU A 69 1.45 1.56 -6.97
N THR A 70 1.22 0.53 -7.79
CA THR A 70 0.41 0.62 -9.00
C THR A 70 -1.01 1.11 -8.68
N THR A 71 -1.65 0.47 -7.69
CA THR A 71 -3.03 0.83 -7.29
C THR A 71 -3.12 2.25 -6.74
N ILE A 72 -2.11 2.70 -5.98
CA ILE A 72 -2.04 4.07 -5.47
C ILE A 72 -1.95 5.05 -6.64
N THR A 73 -1.10 4.79 -7.64
CA THR A 73 -0.98 5.62 -8.83
C THR A 73 -2.32 5.72 -9.57
N ASP A 74 -2.97 4.59 -9.86
CA ASP A 74 -4.26 4.57 -10.56
C ASP A 74 -5.33 5.36 -9.79
N LEU A 75 -5.38 5.25 -8.46
CA LEU A 75 -6.34 5.99 -7.65
C LEU A 75 -6.00 7.48 -7.51
N GLU A 76 -4.73 7.87 -7.61
CA GLU A 76 -4.34 9.28 -7.69
C GLU A 76 -4.80 9.92 -9.01
N GLU A 77 -4.78 9.18 -10.12
CA GLU A 77 -5.36 9.61 -11.39
C GLU A 77 -6.88 9.78 -11.27
N VAL A 78 -7.59 8.79 -10.73
CA VAL A 78 -9.04 8.88 -10.48
C VAL A 78 -9.37 10.07 -9.56
N LYS A 79 -8.59 10.30 -8.50
CA LYS A 79 -8.77 11.45 -7.63
C LYS A 79 -8.65 12.78 -8.39
N THR A 80 -7.72 12.84 -9.34
CA THR A 80 -7.49 14.02 -10.18
C THR A 80 -8.67 14.27 -11.12
N GLU A 81 -9.20 13.22 -11.75
CA GLU A 81 -10.41 13.30 -12.60
C GLU A 81 -11.67 13.72 -11.84
N LEU A 82 -11.80 13.28 -10.58
CA LEU A 82 -12.92 13.65 -9.69
C LEU A 82 -12.78 15.04 -9.08
N THR A 83 -11.58 15.63 -9.10
CA THR A 83 -11.37 16.99 -8.62
C THR A 83 -11.94 17.94 -9.68
N PRO A 84 -13.01 18.71 -9.38
CA PRO A 84 -13.57 19.63 -10.35
C PRO A 84 -12.49 20.62 -10.79
N ALA A 85 -12.40 20.85 -12.10
CA ALA A 85 -11.52 21.87 -12.68
C ALA A 85 -11.82 23.21 -12.02
N THR A 86 -11.02 23.57 -11.03
CA THR A 86 -11.06 24.90 -10.44
C THR A 86 -10.25 25.77 -11.37
N ASP A 87 -10.84 26.17 -12.50
CA ASP A 87 -10.48 27.40 -13.20
C ASP A 87 -11.60 27.81 -14.16
N GLU A 88 -11.95 29.09 -14.06
CA GLU A 88 -12.82 29.91 -14.93
C GLU A 88 -14.34 29.96 -14.65
N GLN A 89 -14.69 30.55 -13.50
CA GLN A 89 -15.85 31.45 -13.29
C GLN A 89 -15.66 32.15 -11.94
N GLY A 90 -15.58 33.47 -11.77
CA GLY A 90 -15.68 34.63 -12.66
C GLY A 90 -14.93 35.80 -12.01
N ALA A 91 -14.42 36.74 -12.82
CA ALA A 91 -15.07 38.03 -13.14
C ALA A 91 -14.56 39.17 -12.26
#